data_AF-A0A096BG12-F1
#
_entry.id   AF-A0A096BG12-F1
#
_cell.length_a   1.000
_cell.length_b   1.000
_cell.length_c   1.000
_cell.angle_alpha   90.00
_cell.angle_beta   90.00
_cell.angle_gamma   90.00
#
_symmetry.space_group_name_H-M   'P 1'
#
loop_
_entity.id
_entity.type
_entity.pdbx_description
1 polymer ?
#
loop_
_entity_poly.entity_id
_entity_poly.type
_entity_poly.pdbx_seq_one_letter_code
_entity_poly.pdbx_strand_id
1 'polypeptide(L)'
;MIHPKGTPREGQIYYILIYNAKLKNEPTKLKRDEVQGLIALTEKQVILSLEKKPTLRELKEEGAIIVLGTESINDDTILYPIGTAKALAYILSVT
;
A
#
# COMPACT_ATOMS: atom_id res chain seq x y z
N MET A 1 6.13 -4.92 15.57
CA MET A 1 4.82 -4.36 15.96
C MET A 1 4.10 -5.40 16.83
N ILE A 2 3.12 -5.02 17.66
CA ILE A 2 2.42 -5.97 18.56
C ILE A 2 1.08 -6.34 17.92
N HIS A 3 0.71 -7.63 17.95
CA HIS A 3 -0.58 -8.09 17.50
C HIS A 3 -1.72 -7.41 18.28
N PRO A 4 -2.69 -6.79 17.60
CA PRO A 4 -3.76 -6.05 18.26
C PRO A 4 -4.72 -6.99 19.00
N LYS A 5 -5.50 -6.40 19.92
CA LYS A 5 -6.52 -7.13 20.68
C LYS A 5 -7.52 -7.84 19.77
N GLY A 6 -7.94 -9.03 20.15
CA GLY A 6 -8.92 -9.84 19.43
C GLY A 6 -8.38 -10.61 18.23
N THR A 7 -7.06 -10.60 17.99
CA THR A 7 -6.43 -11.45 16.97
C THR A 7 -5.92 -12.76 17.58
N PRO A 8 -5.81 -13.87 16.82
CA PRO A 8 -5.34 -15.15 17.35
C PRO A 8 -3.95 -15.12 18.02
N ARG A 9 -3.16 -14.08 17.77
CA ARG A 9 -1.80 -13.91 18.31
C ARG A 9 -1.66 -12.65 19.17
N GLU A 10 -2.76 -12.15 19.75
CA GLU A 10 -2.78 -10.96 20.62
C GLU A 10 -1.57 -10.88 21.57
N GLY A 11 -0.95 -9.70 21.66
CA GLY A 11 0.18 -9.46 22.55
C GLY A 11 1.53 -10.01 22.05
N GLN A 12 1.55 -10.88 21.04
CA GLN A 12 2.81 -11.35 20.44
C GLN A 12 3.45 -10.27 19.55
N ILE A 13 4.78 -10.31 19.47
CA ILE A 13 5.55 -9.49 18.54
C ILE A 13 5.42 -10.10 17.13
N TYR A 14 5.08 -9.25 16.17
CA TYR A 14 5.24 -9.56 14.75
C TYR A 14 6.31 -8.68 14.12
N TYR A 15 7.11 -9.31 13.27
CA TYR A 15 8.19 -8.69 12.51
C TYR A 15 7.75 -8.51 11.06
N ILE A 16 7.96 -7.32 10.51
CA ILE A 16 7.82 -7.06 9.08
C ILE A 16 9.22 -7.07 8.50
N LEU A 17 9.47 -7.97 7.55
CA LEU A 17 10.69 -7.97 6.75
C LEU A 17 10.39 -7.31 5.41
N ILE A 18 11.16 -6.28 5.06
CA ILE A 18 10.98 -5.52 3.82
C ILE A 18 12.18 -5.80 2.92
N TYR A 19 11.92 -6.19 1.70
CA TYR A 19 12.94 -6.40 0.67
C TYR A 19 12.75 -5.36 -0.43
N ASN A 20 13.86 -4.76 -0.87
CA ASN A 20 13.86 -3.96 -2.08
C ASN A 20 14.10 -4.89 -3.28
N ALA A 21 13.16 -4.91 -4.21
CA ALA A 21 13.20 -5.77 -5.39
C ALA A 21 12.84 -4.98 -6.64
N LYS A 22 13.39 -5.40 -7.78
CA LYS A 22 13.01 -4.87 -9.09
C LYS A 22 12.09 -5.85 -9.79
N LEU A 23 10.97 -5.35 -10.31
CA LEU A 23 10.11 -6.14 -11.17
C LEU A 23 10.81 -6.35 -12.52
N LYS A 24 10.90 -7.61 -12.96
CA LYS A 24 11.44 -7.95 -14.28
C LYS A 24 10.43 -7.69 -15.40
N ASN A 25 9.15 -7.89 -15.11
CA ASN A 25 8.02 -7.69 -16.00
C ASN A 25 6.84 -7.14 -15.21
N GLU A 26 5.87 -6.54 -15.90
CA GLU A 26 4.61 -6.13 -15.28
C GLU A 26 3.79 -7.35 -14.82
N PRO A 27 3.15 -7.30 -13.64
CA PRO A 27 2.22 -8.34 -13.20
C PRO A 27 1.02 -8.43 -14.14
N THR A 28 0.62 -9.63 -14.54
CA THR A 28 -0.48 -9.84 -15.50
C THR A 28 -1.74 -10.45 -14.88
N LYS A 29 -1.66 -10.98 -13.65
CA LYS A 29 -2.79 -11.61 -12.96
C LYS A 29 -2.79 -11.25 -11.48
N LEU A 30 -3.98 -10.99 -10.95
CA LEU A 30 -4.24 -10.84 -9.51
C LEU A 30 -5.15 -11.97 -9.05
N LYS A 31 -4.90 -12.47 -7.84
CA LYS A 31 -5.83 -13.31 -7.11
C LYS A 31 -6.92 -12.40 -6.52
N ARG A 32 -8.02 -12.23 -7.25
CA ARG A 32 -9.00 -11.15 -7.02
C ARG A 32 -9.77 -11.26 -5.69
N ASP A 33 -9.85 -12.45 -5.11
CA ASP A 33 -10.37 -12.67 -3.75
C ASP A 33 -9.46 -12.11 -2.65
N GLU A 34 -8.19 -11.83 -2.95
CA GLU A 34 -7.24 -11.22 -2.02
C GLU A 34 -6.87 -9.78 -2.39
N VAL A 35 -6.70 -9.50 -3.70
CA VAL A 35 -6.20 -8.22 -4.20
C VAL A 35 -7.06 -7.73 -5.37
N GLN A 36 -7.74 -6.60 -5.17
CA GLN A 36 -8.63 -5.99 -6.16
C GLN A 36 -7.89 -5.18 -7.22
N GLY A 37 -6.71 -4.66 -6.89
CA GLY A 37 -5.91 -3.86 -7.80
C GLY A 37 -4.48 -3.64 -7.32
N LEU A 38 -3.62 -3.25 -8.25
CA LEU A 38 -2.22 -2.92 -8.05
C LEU A 38 -1.97 -1.52 -8.58
N ILE A 39 -1.48 -0.66 -7.69
CA ILE A 39 -1.20 0.75 -7.99
C ILE A 39 0.27 1.00 -7.66
N ALA A 40 1.00 1.57 -8.61
CA ALA A 40 2.35 2.06 -8.39
C ALA A 40 2.28 3.50 -7.90
N LEU A 41 2.85 3.75 -6.73
CA LEU A 41 2.93 5.08 -6.11
C LEU A 41 4.33 5.65 -6.27
N THR A 42 4.41 6.97 -6.39
CA THR A 42 5.68 7.69 -6.25
C THR A 42 6.13 7.67 -4.80
N GLU A 43 7.44 7.82 -4.57
CA GLU A 43 8.01 7.93 -3.22
C GLU A 43 7.34 9.06 -2.40
N LYS A 44 7.11 10.22 -3.01
CA LYS A 44 6.40 11.35 -2.39
C LYS A 44 4.99 10.95 -1.92
N GLN A 45 4.23 10.22 -2.73
CA GLN A 45 2.89 9.75 -2.36
C GLN A 45 2.95 8.74 -1.21
N VAL A 46 3.94 7.86 -1.21
CA VAL A 46 4.16 6.91 -0.11
C VAL A 46 4.44 7.65 1.19
N ILE A 47 5.32 8.65 1.20
CA ILE A 47 5.63 9.46 2.39
C ILE A 47 4.39 10.23 2.88
N LEU A 48 3.69 10.93 1.98
CA LEU A 48 2.50 11.73 2.33
C LEU A 48 1.34 10.89 2.89
N SER A 49 1.30 9.60 2.59
CA SER A 49 0.29 8.67 3.11
C SER A 49 0.33 8.50 4.65
N LEU A 50 1.41 8.93 5.31
CA LEU A 50 1.49 8.95 6.78
C LEU A 50 0.57 10.01 7.40
N GLU A 51 0.32 11.10 6.68
CA GLU A 51 -0.42 12.28 7.16
C GLU A 51 -1.78 12.41 6.49
N LYS A 52 -1.88 11.95 5.24
CA LYS A 52 -3.07 12.10 4.40
C LYS A 52 -3.67 10.75 4.05
N LYS A 53 -4.98 10.75 3.85
CA LYS A 53 -5.76 9.61 3.35
C LYS A 53 -6.35 9.99 2.00
N PRO A 54 -5.57 9.90 0.92
CA PRO A 54 -6.04 10.33 -0.39
C PRO A 54 -7.09 9.35 -0.93
N THR A 55 -7.96 9.88 -1.78
CA THR A 55 -8.81 9.09 -2.66
C THR A 55 -7.97 8.45 -3.77
N LEU A 56 -8.51 7.40 -4.39
CA LEU A 56 -7.91 6.81 -5.60
C LEU A 56 -7.76 7.86 -6.71
N ARG A 57 -8.73 8.76 -6.84
CA ARG A 57 -8.69 9.89 -7.77
C ARG A 57 -7.48 10.79 -7.54
N GLU A 58 -7.30 11.28 -6.32
CA GLU A 58 -6.18 12.17 -5.97
C GLU A 58 -4.84 11.51 -6.25
N LEU A 59 -4.69 10.21 -5.94
CA LEU A 59 -3.46 9.48 -6.26
C LEU A 59 -3.20 9.43 -7.78
N LYS A 60 -4.22 9.17 -8.59
CA LYS A 60 -4.10 9.16 -10.06
C LYS A 60 -3.69 10.54 -10.59
N GLU A 61 -4.34 11.60 -10.11
CA GLU A 61 -4.06 12.99 -10.49
C GLU A 61 -2.64 13.42 -10.09
N GLU A 62 -2.14 12.92 -8.97
CA GLU A 62 -0.77 13.15 -8.48
C GLU A 62 0.29 12.23 -9.12
N GLY A 63 -0.09 11.40 -10.10
CA GLY A 63 0.83 10.61 -10.92
C GLY A 63 0.99 9.13 -10.52
N ALA A 64 0.07 8.58 -9.72
CA ALA A 64 0.03 7.14 -9.48
C ALA A 64 -0.41 6.39 -10.75
N ILE A 65 0.20 5.23 -10.99
CA ILE A 65 -0.08 4.39 -12.16
C ILE A 65 -0.90 3.19 -11.73
N ILE A 66 -2.03 2.95 -12.40
CA ILE A 66 -2.78 1.70 -12.28
C ILE A 66 -2.05 0.64 -13.09
N VAL A 67 -1.43 -0.32 -12.40
CA VAL A 67 -0.62 -1.37 -13.04
C VAL A 67 -1.52 -2.53 -13.48
N LEU A 68 -2.44 -2.95 -12.61
CA LEU A 68 -3.36 -4.04 -12.91
C LEU A 68 -4.58 -3.97 -12.00
N GLY A 69 -5.76 -4.25 -12.55
CA GLY A 69 -6.98 -4.18 -11.76
C GLY A 69 -7.32 -2.75 -11.34
N THR A 70 -8.25 -2.60 -10.39
CA THR A 70 -8.90 -1.33 -9.99
C THR A 70 -10.11 -0.89 -10.82
N GLU A 71 -10.53 -1.58 -11.89
CA GLU A 71 -11.71 -1.15 -12.67
C GLU A 71 -13.01 -1.20 -11.84
N SER A 72 -13.04 -2.07 -10.83
CA SER A 72 -14.13 -2.23 -9.87
C SER A 72 -14.03 -1.31 -8.65
N ILE A 73 -12.96 -0.51 -8.52
CA ILE A 73 -12.75 0.36 -7.35
C ILE A 73 -13.21 1.76 -7.70
N ASN A 74 -14.14 2.31 -6.91
CA ASN A 74 -14.62 3.67 -7.08
C ASN A 74 -13.47 4.67 -6.86
N ASP A 75 -13.35 5.67 -7.74
CA ASP A 75 -12.34 6.73 -7.65
C ASP A 75 -12.39 7.53 -6.35
N ASP A 76 -13.56 7.62 -5.71
CA ASP A 76 -13.74 8.31 -4.44
C ASP A 76 -13.39 7.42 -3.22
N THR A 77 -12.88 6.20 -3.47
CA THR A 77 -12.42 5.29 -2.41
C THR A 77 -11.20 5.89 -1.71
N ILE A 78 -11.30 6.08 -0.40
CA ILE A 78 -10.20 6.54 0.45
C ILE A 78 -9.22 5.39 0.68
N LEU A 79 -7.94 5.64 0.40
CA LEU A 79 -6.85 4.72 0.59
C LEU A 79 -5.97 5.17 1.76
N TYR A 80 -5.52 4.22 2.57
CA TYR A 80 -4.63 4.48 3.70
C TYR A 80 -3.60 3.35 3.85
N PRO A 81 -2.35 3.66 4.23
CA PRO A 81 -1.29 2.66 4.30
C PRO A 81 -1.49 1.76 5.51
N ILE A 82 -1.24 0.46 5.33
CA ILE A 82 -1.22 -0.54 6.40
C ILE A 82 0.09 -1.32 6.36
N GLY A 83 0.50 -1.85 7.53
CA GLY A 83 1.65 -2.74 7.67
C GLY A 83 2.88 -2.28 6.90
N THR A 84 3.25 -3.03 5.86
CA THR A 84 4.43 -2.80 5.02
C THR A 84 4.44 -1.44 4.33
N ALA A 85 3.30 -0.95 3.82
CA ALA A 85 3.26 0.36 3.16
C ALA A 85 3.56 1.50 4.14
N LYS A 86 3.02 1.39 5.37
CA LYS A 86 3.28 2.35 6.44
C LYS A 86 4.74 2.29 6.92
N ALA A 87 5.29 1.08 7.04
CA ALA A 87 6.70 0.89 7.40
C ALA A 87 7.65 1.45 6.32
N LEU A 88 7.35 1.23 5.04
CA LEU A 88 8.10 1.82 3.92
C LEU A 88 8.05 3.34 3.96
N ALA A 89 6.87 3.94 4.20
CA ALA A 89 6.73 5.39 4.30
C ALA A 89 7.59 6.00 5.41
N TYR A 90 7.68 5.35 6.58
CA TYR A 90 8.59 5.80 7.64
C TYR A 90 10.06 5.74 7.23
N ILE A 91 10.48 4.66 6.56
CA ILE A 91 11.86 4.51 6.08
C ILE A 91 12.20 5.63 5.09
N LEU A 92 11.31 5.89 4.12
CA LEU A 92 11.52 6.93 3.11
C LEU A 92 11.45 8.35 3.69
N SER A 93 10.68 8.58 4.76
CA SER A 93 10.54 9.92 5.38
C SER A 93 11.78 10.43 6.12
N VAL A 94 12.74 9.54 6.42
CA VAL A 94 13.97 9.86 7.19
C VAL A 94 15.24 9.79 6.35
N THR A 95 15.09 9.57 5.04
CA THR A 95 16.21 9.49 4.07
C THR A 95 16.30 10.78 3.29
#